data_AF-A0AAJ0DE93-F1
#
_entry.id   AF-A0AAJ0DE93-F1
#
_cell.length_a   1.000
_cell.length_b   1.000
_cell.length_c   1.000
_cell.angle_alpha   90.00
_cell.angle_beta   90.00
_cell.angle_gamma   90.00
#
_symmetry.space_group_name_H-M   'P 1'
#
loop_
_entity.id
_entity.type
_entity.pdbx_description
1 polymer ?
#
loop_
_entity_poly.entity_id
_entity_poly.type
_entity_poly.pdbx_seq_one_letter_code
_entity_poly.pdbx_strand_id
1 'polypeptide(L)'
;MNDDNEASSEMTTHDSDSSRNVIEDKVKAAILKHVRKFDEKMHDNSGQPTLSWPADGVEAVTVVPNPQQLHTAAVIRSSRTSKYKGMVVAGEPDLSNYLSVMLAIRVDFTAGDSPSVVVPGLPVLLLNDKRTSPYDLFRYRVIVVSYSFVAAELRRMDQFIEDVANYKTEKSSKEPVRPTVALLSGIFAIPGCKDLGKYLVLDEIRSIKSTRILAALEKLRSYCDTCVLMTEVPPAGDVDRCFRAPRPQEGGYLGQGPRRGGEVLVGAIQFSQGRR
;
A
#
# COMPACT_ATOMS: atom_id res chain seq x y z
N MET A 1 22.47 -64.97 -21.24
CA MET A 1 21.61 -64.40 -20.18
C MET A 1 22.45 -63.33 -19.54
N ASN A 2 22.20 -62.08 -19.91
CA ASN A 2 23.00 -60.94 -19.47
C ASN A 2 22.30 -60.31 -18.27
N ASP A 3 23.07 -60.09 -17.21
CA ASP A 3 22.67 -59.44 -15.98
C ASP A 3 22.61 -57.92 -16.19
N ASP A 4 21.40 -57.36 -16.14
CA ASP A 4 21.17 -55.91 -16.14
C ASP A 4 21.27 -55.40 -14.70
N ASN A 5 22.31 -54.60 -14.46
CA ASN A 5 22.66 -54.03 -13.16
C ASN A 5 22.00 -52.65 -13.03
N GLU A 6 20.88 -52.57 -12.31
CA GLU A 6 20.19 -51.32 -11.96
C GLU A 6 21.00 -50.51 -10.94
N ALA A 7 21.69 -49.47 -11.42
CA ALA A 7 22.32 -48.48 -10.57
C ALA A 7 21.29 -47.40 -10.16
N SER A 8 20.75 -47.50 -8.94
CA SER A 8 20.01 -46.42 -8.28
C SER A 8 20.98 -45.33 -7.81
N SER A 9 20.85 -44.12 -8.36
CA SER A 9 21.57 -42.92 -7.94
C SER A 9 20.72 -42.14 -6.93
N GLU A 10 21.06 -42.27 -5.64
CA GLU A 10 20.53 -41.40 -4.58
C GLU A 10 21.20 -40.01 -4.68
N MET A 11 20.46 -39.05 -5.23
CA MET A 11 20.84 -37.64 -5.26
C MET A 11 20.47 -37.00 -3.91
N THR A 12 21.44 -36.90 -2.99
CA THR A 12 21.27 -36.21 -1.71
C THR A 12 21.25 -34.70 -1.91
N THR A 13 20.11 -34.07 -1.62
CA THR A 13 19.91 -32.61 -1.67
C THR A 13 20.11 -32.03 -0.27
N HIS A 14 21.36 -31.78 0.10
CA HIS A 14 21.72 -31.02 1.31
C HIS A 14 22.44 -29.74 0.87
N ASP A 15 21.82 -28.57 1.11
CA ASP A 15 22.49 -27.28 1.41
C ASP A 15 21.60 -26.01 1.28
N SER A 16 20.30 -26.14 1.00
CA SER A 16 19.44 -24.96 0.77
C SER A 16 19.06 -24.16 2.03
N ASP A 17 19.08 -24.77 3.21
CA ASP A 17 18.48 -24.16 4.41
C ASP A 17 19.42 -23.22 5.18
N SER A 18 20.73 -23.41 5.08
CA SER A 18 21.73 -22.56 5.76
C SER A 18 21.68 -21.10 5.27
N SER A 19 21.51 -20.90 3.96
CA SER A 19 21.51 -19.55 3.35
C SER A 19 20.27 -18.72 3.68
N ARG A 20 19.13 -19.37 3.96
CA ARG A 20 17.88 -18.67 4.32
C ARG A 20 17.98 -18.00 5.69
N ASN A 21 18.55 -18.69 6.68
CA ASN A 21 18.68 -18.19 8.04
C ASN A 21 19.55 -16.92 8.10
N VAL A 22 20.64 -16.88 7.33
CA VAL A 22 21.54 -15.71 7.28
C VAL A 22 20.86 -14.46 6.71
N ILE A 23 19.96 -14.63 5.72
CA ILE A 23 19.20 -13.51 5.13
C ILE A 23 18.16 -13.01 6.13
N GLU A 24 17.45 -13.93 6.80
CA GLU A 24 16.42 -13.59 7.78
C GLU A 24 16.99 -12.79 8.96
N ASP A 25 18.14 -13.19 9.50
CA ASP A 25 18.79 -12.50 10.62
C ASP A 25 19.26 -11.09 10.24
N LYS A 26 19.78 -10.91 9.03
CA LYS A 26 20.17 -9.57 8.52
C LYS A 26 18.95 -8.66 8.35
N VAL A 27 17.84 -9.19 7.83
CA VAL A 27 16.59 -8.44 7.68
C VAL A 27 16.02 -8.08 9.06
N LYS A 28 15.98 -9.02 10.02
CA LYS A 28 15.56 -8.77 11.40
C LYS A 28 16.42 -7.70 12.07
N ALA A 29 17.75 -7.77 11.95
CA ALA A 29 18.65 -6.78 12.51
C ALA A 29 18.46 -5.37 11.90
N ALA A 30 18.23 -5.29 10.58
CA ALA A 30 17.92 -4.03 9.91
C ALA A 30 16.59 -3.44 10.40
N ILE A 31 15.55 -4.26 10.50
CA ILE A 31 14.24 -3.86 11.05
C ILE A 31 14.40 -3.35 12.48
N LEU A 32 15.07 -4.09 13.36
CA LEU A 32 15.30 -3.68 14.74
C LEU A 32 16.07 -2.35 14.85
N LYS A 33 17.04 -2.12 13.97
CA LYS A 33 17.75 -0.84 13.89
C LYS A 33 16.81 0.30 13.50
N HIS A 34 15.89 0.07 12.57
CA HIS A 34 14.89 1.07 12.18
C HIS A 34 13.83 1.30 13.26
N VAL A 35 13.40 0.25 13.97
CA VAL A 35 12.49 0.34 15.12
C VAL A 35 13.12 1.19 16.21
N ARG A 36 14.38 0.92 16.60
CA ARG A 36 15.10 1.74 17.59
C ARG A 36 15.19 3.21 17.19
N LYS A 37 15.55 3.49 15.93
CA LYS A 37 15.57 4.88 15.41
C LYS A 37 14.19 5.52 15.37
N PHE A 38 13.14 4.73 15.16
CA PHE A 38 11.77 5.21 15.19
C PHE A 38 11.37 5.57 16.62
N ASP A 39 11.64 4.69 17.57
CA ASP A 39 11.42 4.91 19.00
C ASP A 39 12.20 6.14 19.50
N GLU A 40 13.49 6.27 19.14
CA GLU A 40 14.32 7.45 19.43
C GLU A 40 13.68 8.73 18.89
N LYS A 41 13.25 8.75 17.61
CA LYS A 41 12.57 9.92 17.01
C LYS A 41 11.23 10.23 17.71
N MET A 42 10.55 9.22 18.24
CA MET A 42 9.32 9.40 19.01
C MET A 42 9.61 9.95 20.41
N HIS A 43 10.72 9.54 21.05
CA HIS A 43 11.13 9.97 22.39
C HIS A 43 11.85 11.33 22.43
N ASP A 44 12.57 11.72 21.38
CA ASP A 44 13.22 13.04 21.28
C ASP A 44 12.20 14.20 21.29
N ASN A 45 10.92 13.91 21.06
CA ASN A 45 9.81 14.84 21.26
C ASN A 45 9.26 14.82 22.71
N SER A 46 10.10 14.59 23.72
CA SER A 46 9.89 14.84 25.18
C SER A 46 8.60 14.33 25.87
N GLY A 47 7.77 13.53 25.20
CA GLY A 47 6.56 12.92 25.76
C GLY A 47 6.26 11.60 25.08
N GLN A 48 5.43 10.76 25.70
CA GLN A 48 4.93 9.57 25.01
C GLN A 48 4.34 9.97 23.65
N PRO A 49 4.57 9.18 22.58
CA PRO A 49 4.03 9.50 21.27
C PRO A 49 2.51 9.54 21.35
N THR A 50 1.99 10.75 21.34
CA THR A 50 0.58 11.01 21.50
C THR A 50 0.06 11.44 20.14
N LEU A 51 -0.84 10.64 19.58
CA LEU A 51 -1.63 11.07 18.44
C LEU A 51 -2.73 11.96 18.98
N SER A 52 -2.55 13.27 18.85
CA SER A 52 -3.61 14.26 19.04
C SER A 52 -4.02 14.79 17.67
N TRP A 53 -5.31 14.65 17.35
CA TRP A 53 -5.93 15.39 16.27
C TRP A 53 -6.79 16.48 16.89
N PRO A 54 -6.42 17.77 16.75
CA PRO A 54 -7.36 18.83 17.01
C PRO A 54 -8.41 18.78 15.89
N ALA A 55 -9.56 18.16 16.18
CA ALA A 55 -10.76 18.42 15.39
C ALA A 55 -11.50 19.55 16.10
N ASP A 56 -11.92 20.56 15.34
CA ASP A 56 -12.68 21.68 15.89
C ASP A 56 -13.89 21.15 16.69
N GLY A 57 -13.91 21.44 17.99
CA GLY A 57 -15.00 21.03 18.87
C GLY A 57 -14.96 19.58 19.40
N VAL A 58 -13.91 18.80 19.13
CA VAL A 58 -13.70 17.48 19.76
C VAL A 58 -12.47 17.55 20.65
N GLU A 59 -12.62 17.19 21.92
CA GLU A 59 -11.47 17.05 22.83
C GLU A 59 -10.42 16.15 22.19
N ALA A 60 -9.16 16.58 22.21
CA ALA A 60 -8.06 15.85 21.60
C ALA A 60 -7.94 14.46 22.23
N VAL A 61 -8.44 13.43 21.54
CA VAL A 61 -8.29 12.05 21.97
C VAL A 61 -6.80 11.72 21.89
N THR A 62 -6.21 11.49 23.05
CA THR A 62 -4.80 11.15 23.16
C THR A 62 -4.68 9.63 23.15
N VAL A 63 -4.22 9.08 22.03
CA VAL A 63 -3.98 7.64 21.91
C VAL A 63 -2.51 7.35 22.20
N VAL A 64 -2.26 6.48 23.18
CA VAL A 64 -0.92 5.95 23.49
C VAL A 64 -0.75 4.62 22.76
N PRO A 65 0.14 4.53 21.76
CA PRO A 65 0.33 3.30 21.01
C PRO A 65 1.07 2.26 21.84
N ASN A 66 0.67 1.00 21.69
CA ASN A 66 1.37 -0.13 22.30
C ASN A 66 2.67 -0.46 21.53
N PRO A 67 3.59 -1.24 22.12
CA PRO A 67 4.86 -1.59 21.47
C PRO A 67 4.70 -2.29 20.10
N GLN A 68 3.67 -3.12 19.93
CA GLN A 68 3.40 -3.82 18.67
C GLN A 68 2.98 -2.86 17.55
N GLN A 69 2.24 -1.81 17.90
CA GLN A 69 1.83 -0.76 16.96
C GLN A 69 3.01 0.10 16.53
N LEU A 70 3.88 0.48 17.47
CA LEU A 70 5.14 1.18 17.17
C LEU A 70 6.05 0.35 16.27
N HIS A 71 6.19 -0.94 16.58
CA HIS A 71 6.95 -1.88 15.75
C HIS A 71 6.39 -1.96 14.33
N THR A 72 5.09 -2.19 14.18
CA THR A 72 4.41 -2.27 12.88
C THR A 72 4.59 -0.97 12.10
N ALA A 73 4.41 0.19 12.74
CA ALA A 73 4.64 1.51 12.13
C ALA A 73 6.08 1.70 11.62
N ALA A 74 7.06 1.27 12.40
CA ALA A 74 8.47 1.34 12.01
C ALA A 74 8.79 0.42 10.82
N VAL A 75 8.18 -0.76 10.75
CA VAL A 75 8.30 -1.66 9.58
C VAL A 75 7.67 -1.03 8.34
N ILE A 76 6.45 -0.47 8.46
CA ILE A 76 5.77 0.28 7.39
C ILE A 76 6.69 1.37 6.83
N ARG A 77 7.28 2.17 7.70
CA ARG A 77 8.20 3.26 7.33
C ARG A 77 9.46 2.74 6.64
N SER A 78 10.03 1.65 7.15
CA SER A 78 11.26 1.06 6.60
C SER A 78 11.05 0.51 5.19
N SER A 79 9.85 -0.03 4.91
CA SER A 79 9.49 -0.54 3.59
C SER A 79 9.63 0.53 2.49
N ARG A 80 9.30 1.79 2.77
CA ARG A 80 9.39 2.90 1.81
C ARG A 80 10.80 3.12 1.28
N THR A 81 11.79 3.05 2.17
CA THR A 81 13.21 3.21 1.81
C THR A 81 13.83 1.93 1.27
N SER A 82 13.10 0.82 1.30
CA SER A 82 13.53 -0.45 0.74
C SER A 82 13.22 -0.54 -0.75
N LYS A 83 13.75 -1.58 -1.41
CA LYS A 83 13.37 -1.94 -2.78
C LYS A 83 11.92 -2.46 -2.89
N TYR A 84 11.30 -2.85 -1.78
CA TYR A 84 9.94 -3.36 -1.71
C TYR A 84 8.98 -2.19 -1.50
N LYS A 85 8.26 -1.83 -2.56
CA LYS A 85 7.33 -0.69 -2.56
C LYS A 85 5.93 -1.04 -2.10
N GLY A 86 5.72 -2.20 -1.51
CA GLY A 86 4.55 -2.38 -0.70
C GLY A 86 4.64 -3.55 0.24
N MET A 87 3.59 -3.68 1.04
CA MET A 87 3.66 -4.45 2.25
C MET A 87 2.27 -4.85 2.68
N VAL A 88 2.14 -6.07 3.18
CA VAL A 88 0.92 -6.60 3.78
C VAL A 88 1.04 -6.46 5.29
N VAL A 89 0.05 -5.84 5.91
CA VAL A 89 -0.20 -5.86 7.35
C VAL A 89 -1.37 -6.79 7.57
N ALA A 90 -1.07 -8.01 8.01
CA ALA A 90 -2.07 -9.01 8.31
C ALA A 90 -2.20 -9.20 9.82
N GLY A 91 -3.37 -8.97 10.36
CA GLY A 91 -3.65 -9.13 11.79
C GLY A 91 -5.15 -9.11 12.03
N GLU A 92 -5.60 -9.36 13.25
CA GLU A 92 -7.03 -9.33 13.57
C GLU A 92 -7.69 -8.00 13.13
N PRO A 93 -8.98 -8.03 12.75
CA PRO A 93 -9.73 -6.83 12.37
C PRO A 93 -9.96 -5.96 13.60
N ASP A 94 -8.92 -5.25 14.01
CA ASP A 94 -8.98 -4.32 15.11
C ASP A 94 -8.43 -2.94 14.67
N LEU A 95 -8.60 -1.98 15.57
CA LEU A 95 -8.10 -0.62 15.36
C LEU A 95 -6.55 -0.57 15.39
N SER A 96 -5.87 -1.66 15.75
CA SER A 96 -4.42 -1.69 15.98
C SER A 96 -3.64 -1.55 14.68
N ASN A 97 -4.06 -2.25 13.62
CA ASN A 97 -3.43 -2.13 12.31
C ASN A 97 -3.60 -0.73 11.72
N TYR A 98 -4.81 -0.17 11.84
CA TYR A 98 -5.11 1.20 11.42
C TYR A 98 -4.25 2.22 12.16
N LEU A 99 -4.17 2.11 13.49
CA LEU A 99 -3.36 3.00 14.31
C LEU A 99 -1.87 2.92 13.92
N SER A 100 -1.36 1.72 13.67
CA SER A 100 0.01 1.50 13.20
C SER A 100 0.31 2.20 11.88
N VAL A 101 -0.63 2.10 10.92
CA VAL A 101 -0.51 2.79 9.62
C VAL A 101 -0.58 4.30 9.78
N MET A 102 -1.51 4.80 10.59
CA MET A 102 -1.64 6.22 10.86
C MET A 102 -0.41 6.79 11.59
N LEU A 103 0.20 6.04 12.51
CA LEU A 103 1.47 6.38 13.14
C LEU A 103 2.60 6.47 12.11
N ALA A 104 2.70 5.50 11.21
CA ALA A 104 3.70 5.52 10.16
C ALA A 104 3.58 6.76 9.28
N ILE A 105 2.35 7.06 8.80
CA ILE A 105 2.05 8.26 8.01
C ILE A 105 2.43 9.52 8.81
N ARG A 106 2.03 9.61 10.08
CA ARG A 106 2.27 10.78 10.93
C ARG A 106 3.75 11.09 11.12
N VAL A 107 4.57 10.07 11.37
CA VAL A 107 6.01 10.21 11.63
C VAL A 107 6.81 10.50 10.36
N ASP A 108 6.32 10.03 9.22
CA ASP A 108 6.93 10.26 7.92
C ASP A 108 6.47 11.54 7.21
N PHE A 109 5.42 12.18 7.71
CA PHE A 109 4.91 13.43 7.19
C PHE A 109 5.87 14.59 7.52
N THR A 110 6.28 15.31 6.48
CA THR A 110 7.05 16.55 6.53
C THR A 110 6.27 17.70 5.89
N ALA A 111 6.48 18.93 6.35
CA ALA A 111 5.82 20.09 5.76
C ALA A 111 6.12 20.17 4.25
N GLY A 112 5.07 20.31 3.44
CA GLY A 112 5.16 20.31 1.98
C GLY A 112 4.98 18.94 1.31
N ASP A 113 4.78 17.87 2.09
CA ASP A 113 4.38 16.58 1.57
C ASP A 113 2.97 16.60 0.98
N SER A 114 2.76 15.74 -0.01
CA SER A 114 1.45 15.43 -0.57
C SER A 114 0.66 14.46 0.33
N PRO A 115 -0.68 14.44 0.26
CA PRO A 115 -1.54 13.62 1.11
C PRO A 115 -1.34 12.11 0.91
N SER A 116 -1.30 11.34 2.00
CA SER A 116 -1.44 9.88 1.90
C SER A 116 -2.89 9.49 1.60
N VAL A 117 -3.12 8.44 0.81
CA VAL A 117 -4.47 7.97 0.49
C VAL A 117 -4.78 6.70 1.25
N VAL A 118 -5.95 6.66 1.86
CA VAL A 118 -6.49 5.49 2.56
C VAL A 118 -7.81 5.11 1.88
N VAL A 119 -7.90 3.83 1.49
CA VAL A 119 -9.07 3.26 0.83
C VAL A 119 -9.67 2.20 1.75
N PRO A 120 -10.58 2.58 2.67
CA PRO A 120 -11.20 1.66 3.62
C PRO A 120 -12.12 0.65 2.92
N GLY A 121 -12.21 -0.57 3.46
CA GLY A 121 -13.26 -1.55 3.09
C GLY A 121 -14.64 -1.16 3.66
N LEU A 122 -14.65 -0.38 4.73
CA LEU A 122 -15.84 0.14 5.41
C LEU A 122 -16.29 1.50 4.83
N PRO A 123 -17.59 1.83 4.93
CA PRO A 123 -18.10 3.15 4.53
C PRO A 123 -17.56 4.25 5.47
N VAL A 124 -16.49 4.94 5.05
CA VAL A 124 -15.93 6.09 5.77
C VAL A 124 -16.28 7.38 5.05
N LEU A 125 -16.65 8.41 5.82
CA LEU A 125 -17.04 9.73 5.35
C LEU A 125 -15.81 10.63 5.09
N LEU A 126 -15.60 11.31 3.95
CA LEU A 126 -16.00 11.02 2.57
C LEU A 126 -15.41 12.10 1.64
N LEU A 127 -14.53 11.74 0.71
CA LEU A 127 -14.48 12.46 -0.58
C LEU A 127 -15.77 12.10 -1.34
N ASN A 128 -16.92 12.66 -0.94
CA ASN A 128 -18.19 12.48 -1.66
C ASN A 128 -18.44 13.60 -2.66
N ASP A 129 -17.77 14.73 -2.49
CA ASP A 129 -18.05 15.88 -3.33
C ASP A 129 -17.40 15.70 -4.71
N LYS A 130 -18.27 15.56 -5.71
CA LYS A 130 -17.93 15.51 -7.14
C LYS A 130 -17.16 16.76 -7.61
N ARG A 131 -17.04 17.79 -6.78
CA ARG A 131 -16.38 19.06 -7.08
C ARG A 131 -14.97 19.21 -6.51
N THR A 132 -14.44 18.21 -5.80
CA THR A 132 -13.08 18.36 -5.25
C THR A 132 -12.05 18.45 -6.37
N SER A 133 -11.30 19.55 -6.42
CA SER A 133 -10.24 19.71 -7.41
C SER A 133 -8.99 18.91 -6.97
N PRO A 134 -8.14 18.48 -7.91
CA PRO A 134 -6.84 17.88 -7.56
C PRO A 134 -5.98 18.78 -6.66
N TYR A 135 -6.13 20.10 -6.76
CA TYR A 135 -5.41 21.07 -5.93
C TYR A 135 -5.89 21.06 -4.48
N ASP A 136 -7.18 20.84 -4.25
CA ASP A 136 -7.74 20.77 -2.89
C ASP A 136 -7.19 19.58 -2.12
N LEU A 137 -6.77 18.51 -2.81
CA LEU A 137 -6.17 17.33 -2.19
C LEU A 137 -4.92 17.69 -1.35
N PHE A 138 -4.10 18.62 -1.84
CA PHE A 138 -2.86 19.05 -1.18
C PHE A 138 -3.07 19.87 0.09
N ARG A 139 -4.32 20.24 0.42
CA ARG A 139 -4.67 20.87 1.70
C ARG A 139 -4.76 19.86 2.84
N TYR A 140 -4.83 18.57 2.52
CA TYR A 140 -5.01 17.50 3.48
C TYR A 140 -3.72 16.70 3.67
N ARG A 141 -3.57 16.07 4.84
CA ARG A 141 -2.46 15.13 5.11
C ARG A 141 -2.83 13.70 4.77
N VAL A 142 -4.11 13.37 4.95
CA VAL A 142 -4.68 12.04 4.69
C VAL A 142 -5.99 12.25 3.95
N ILE A 143 -6.19 11.47 2.89
CA ILE A 143 -7.42 11.42 2.11
C ILE A 143 -8.02 10.04 2.30
N VAL A 144 -9.32 9.99 2.66
CA VAL A 144 -10.06 8.74 2.82
C VAL A 144 -11.12 8.63 1.73
N VAL A 145 -11.06 7.57 0.91
CA VAL A 145 -11.91 7.39 -0.28
C VAL A 145 -12.41 5.96 -0.39
N SER A 146 -13.63 5.73 -0.88
CA SER A 146 -14.09 4.35 -1.10
C SER A 146 -13.50 3.75 -2.38
N TYR A 147 -13.42 2.41 -2.45
CA TYR A 147 -13.09 1.69 -3.68
C TYR A 147 -14.00 2.05 -4.86
N SER A 148 -15.29 2.22 -4.59
CA SER A 148 -16.29 2.59 -5.60
C SER A 148 -16.05 3.99 -6.16
N PHE A 149 -15.56 4.93 -5.35
CA PHE A 149 -15.21 6.28 -5.79
C PHE A 149 -14.03 6.25 -6.77
N VAL A 150 -12.95 5.53 -6.42
CA VAL A 150 -11.76 5.40 -7.28
C VAL A 150 -12.13 4.74 -8.62
N ALA A 151 -12.95 3.68 -8.59
CA ALA A 151 -13.44 3.04 -9.80
C ALA A 151 -14.35 3.95 -10.66
N ALA A 152 -15.18 4.78 -10.02
CA ALA A 152 -16.01 5.75 -10.72
C ALA A 152 -15.19 6.89 -11.36
N GLU A 153 -14.06 7.29 -10.76
CA GLU A 153 -13.11 8.19 -11.43
C GLU A 153 -12.51 7.57 -12.68
N LEU A 154 -12.03 6.33 -12.60
CA LEU A 154 -11.45 5.65 -13.76
C LEU A 154 -12.47 5.55 -14.90
N ARG A 155 -13.69 5.10 -14.59
CA ARG A 155 -14.77 5.00 -15.58
C ARG A 155 -15.07 6.33 -16.26
N ARG A 156 -15.09 7.44 -15.52
CA ARG A 156 -15.31 8.79 -16.09
C ARG A 156 -14.18 9.17 -17.06
N MET A 157 -12.93 8.84 -16.73
CA MET A 157 -11.81 9.08 -17.63
C MET A 157 -11.89 8.22 -18.89
N ASP A 158 -12.19 6.94 -18.75
CA ASP A 158 -12.28 6.02 -19.89
C ASP A 158 -13.39 6.44 -20.85
N GLN A 159 -14.57 6.81 -20.31
CA GLN A 159 -15.67 7.36 -21.11
C GLN A 159 -15.24 8.62 -21.86
N PHE A 160 -14.53 9.53 -21.21
CA PHE A 160 -14.05 10.74 -21.88
C PHE A 160 -13.06 10.43 -23.01
N ILE A 161 -12.17 9.45 -22.84
CA ILE A 161 -11.24 9.02 -23.89
C ILE A 161 -12.01 8.45 -25.09
N GLU A 162 -13.02 7.64 -24.84
CA GLU A 162 -13.90 7.09 -25.87
C GLU A 162 -14.68 8.19 -26.60
N ASP A 163 -15.26 9.14 -25.85
CA ASP A 163 -16.00 10.27 -26.42
C ASP A 163 -15.11 11.13 -27.31
N VAL A 164 -13.85 11.37 -26.91
CA VAL A 164 -12.86 12.07 -27.74
C VAL A 164 -12.52 11.29 -29.01
N ALA A 165 -12.38 9.97 -28.95
CA ALA A 165 -12.13 9.15 -30.12
C ALA A 165 -13.32 9.15 -31.10
N ASN A 166 -14.55 9.09 -30.58
CA ASN A 166 -15.77 9.16 -31.38
C ASN A 166 -15.97 10.54 -32.01
N TYR A 167 -15.65 11.62 -31.28
CA TYR A 167 -15.68 12.97 -31.82
C TYR A 167 -14.66 13.17 -32.96
N LYS A 168 -13.42 12.69 -32.79
CA LYS A 168 -12.37 12.77 -33.82
C LYS A 168 -12.67 11.97 -35.09
N THR A 169 -13.48 10.92 -34.98
CA THR A 169 -13.90 10.09 -36.11
C THR A 169 -15.25 10.50 -36.69
N GLU A 170 -15.77 11.67 -36.28
CA GLU A 170 -17.07 12.23 -36.69
C GLU A 170 -18.28 11.32 -36.41
N LYS A 171 -18.10 10.30 -35.54
CA LYS A 171 -19.19 9.41 -35.09
C LYS A 171 -20.13 10.09 -34.09
N SER A 172 -19.70 11.21 -33.50
CA SER A 172 -20.49 12.06 -32.60
C SER A 172 -20.31 13.52 -32.99
N SER A 173 -21.41 14.24 -33.11
CA SER A 173 -21.41 15.71 -33.28
C SER A 173 -21.28 16.46 -31.95
N LYS A 174 -21.45 15.77 -30.82
CA LYS A 174 -21.37 16.38 -29.49
C LYS A 174 -19.92 16.45 -29.03
N GLU A 175 -19.45 17.66 -28.72
CA GLU A 175 -18.13 17.89 -28.14
C GLU A 175 -18.00 17.18 -26.78
N PRO A 176 -16.93 16.39 -26.57
CA PRO A 176 -16.70 15.66 -25.33
C PRO A 176 -16.39 16.61 -24.16
N VAL A 177 -17.08 16.45 -23.03
CA VAL A 177 -16.86 17.27 -21.84
C VAL A 177 -15.81 16.61 -20.94
N ARG A 178 -14.74 17.33 -20.61
CA ARG A 178 -13.70 16.82 -19.71
C ARG A 178 -14.28 16.55 -18.31
N PRO A 179 -14.14 15.32 -17.78
CA PRO A 179 -14.64 14.99 -16.46
C PRO A 179 -13.76 15.63 -15.38
N THR A 180 -14.39 16.07 -14.29
CA THR A 180 -13.69 16.44 -13.06
C THR A 180 -13.35 15.15 -12.29
N VAL A 181 -12.06 14.85 -12.21
CA VAL A 181 -11.51 13.74 -11.41
C VAL A 181 -10.41 14.30 -10.50
N ALA A 182 -10.40 13.85 -9.25
CA ALA A 182 -9.49 14.34 -8.23
C ALA A 182 -8.25 13.45 -8.13
N LEU A 183 -8.43 12.15 -7.84
CA LEU A 183 -7.36 11.21 -7.51
C LEU A 183 -6.65 10.69 -8.76
N LEU A 184 -7.40 10.46 -9.83
CA LEU A 184 -6.87 9.94 -11.10
C LEU A 184 -6.59 11.05 -12.12
N SER A 185 -6.48 12.30 -11.66
CA SER A 185 -6.20 13.44 -12.51
C SER A 185 -4.89 13.29 -13.27
N GLY A 186 -4.90 13.66 -14.55
CA GLY A 186 -3.70 13.69 -15.39
C GLY A 186 -2.63 14.68 -14.90
N ILE A 187 -2.95 15.57 -13.95
CA ILE A 187 -1.97 16.50 -13.37
C ILE A 187 -0.81 15.76 -12.70
N PHE A 188 -1.05 14.60 -12.11
CA PHE A 188 0.00 13.81 -11.45
C PHE A 188 0.95 13.13 -12.43
N ALA A 189 0.60 13.08 -13.72
CA ALA A 189 1.48 12.59 -14.78
C ALA A 189 2.36 13.68 -15.41
N ILE A 190 2.13 14.96 -15.07
CA ILE A 190 2.90 16.08 -15.64
C ILE A 190 4.28 16.14 -14.99
N PRO A 191 5.39 16.16 -15.77
CA PRO A 191 6.73 16.31 -15.22
C PRO A 191 6.84 17.55 -14.31
N GLY A 192 7.38 17.36 -13.11
CA GLY A 192 7.53 18.42 -12.11
C GLY A 192 6.32 18.61 -11.19
N CYS A 193 5.17 17.98 -11.46
CA CYS A 193 4.10 17.90 -10.48
C CYS A 193 4.47 16.93 -9.35
N LYS A 194 3.99 17.24 -8.14
CA LYS A 194 4.15 16.34 -6.99
C LYS A 194 3.23 15.13 -7.15
N ASP A 195 3.77 13.95 -6.84
CA ASP A 195 2.99 12.73 -6.67
C ASP A 195 1.93 12.90 -5.57
N LEU A 196 0.90 12.07 -5.57
CA LEU A 196 -0.26 12.18 -4.68
C LEU A 196 0.14 11.99 -3.21
N GLY A 197 1.06 11.07 -2.90
CA GLY A 197 1.49 10.82 -1.53
C GLY A 197 2.53 9.72 -1.35
N LYS A 198 3.07 9.65 -0.13
CA LYS A 198 4.02 8.60 0.28
C LYS A 198 3.35 7.22 0.44
N TYR A 199 2.07 7.20 0.81
CA TYR A 199 1.35 5.96 1.10
C TYR A 199 0.02 5.87 0.35
N LEU A 200 -0.24 4.70 -0.21
CA LEU A 200 -1.55 4.19 -0.59
C LEU A 200 -1.89 3.04 0.37
N VAL A 201 -2.92 3.19 1.18
CA VAL A 201 -3.37 2.18 2.15
C VAL A 201 -4.65 1.57 1.61
N LEU A 202 -4.66 0.25 1.43
CA LEU A 202 -5.79 -0.51 0.91
C LEU A 202 -6.27 -1.45 1.99
N ASP A 203 -7.41 -1.12 2.58
CA ASP A 203 -7.99 -1.89 3.65
C ASP A 203 -8.90 -3.01 3.14
N GLU A 204 -8.95 -4.11 3.88
CA GLU A 204 -9.68 -5.32 3.52
C GLU A 204 -9.49 -5.70 2.05
N ILE A 205 -8.23 -5.81 1.59
CA ILE A 205 -7.93 -6.01 0.16
C ILE A 205 -8.68 -7.22 -0.46
N ARG A 206 -9.00 -8.22 0.37
CA ARG A 206 -9.78 -9.42 -0.03
C ARG A 206 -11.22 -9.11 -0.46
N SER A 207 -11.78 -7.97 -0.05
CA SER A 207 -13.12 -7.53 -0.43
C SER A 207 -13.18 -7.13 -1.91
N ILE A 208 -12.03 -6.84 -2.53
CA ILE A 208 -11.94 -6.40 -3.90
C ILE A 208 -12.06 -7.59 -4.85
N LYS A 209 -13.25 -7.76 -5.41
CA LYS A 209 -13.54 -8.79 -6.43
C LYS A 209 -13.58 -8.23 -7.85
N SER A 210 -13.70 -6.92 -7.99
CA SER A 210 -13.90 -6.27 -9.29
C SER A 210 -12.57 -5.96 -9.97
N THR A 211 -12.38 -6.48 -11.18
CA THR A 211 -11.24 -6.14 -12.05
C THR A 211 -11.17 -4.64 -12.36
N ARG A 212 -12.32 -3.95 -12.41
CA ARG A 212 -12.37 -2.49 -12.61
C ARG A 212 -11.80 -1.72 -11.42
N ILE A 213 -12.09 -2.17 -10.19
CA ILE A 213 -11.51 -1.57 -8.98
C ILE A 213 -10.00 -1.80 -8.98
N LEU A 214 -9.55 -3.02 -9.31
CA LEU A 214 -8.11 -3.33 -9.40
C LEU A 214 -7.38 -2.43 -10.40
N ALA A 215 -7.93 -2.25 -11.61
CA ALA A 215 -7.36 -1.36 -12.62
C ALA A 215 -7.29 0.10 -12.13
N ALA A 216 -8.32 0.57 -11.42
CA ALA A 216 -8.35 1.92 -10.86
C ALA A 216 -7.31 2.11 -9.75
N LEU A 217 -7.13 1.10 -8.90
CA LEU A 217 -6.12 1.10 -7.84
C LEU A 217 -4.71 0.97 -8.40
N GLU A 218 -4.48 0.22 -9.46
CA GLU A 218 -3.19 0.14 -10.15
C GLU A 218 -2.78 1.51 -10.70
N LYS A 219 -3.74 2.23 -11.33
CA LYS A 219 -3.50 3.60 -11.77
C LYS A 219 -3.21 4.53 -10.59
N LEU A 220 -4.02 4.48 -9.54
CA LEU A 220 -3.81 5.28 -8.33
C LEU A 220 -2.45 5.00 -7.67
N ARG A 221 -2.04 3.73 -7.65
CA ARG A 221 -0.78 3.27 -7.09
C ARG A 221 0.42 3.90 -7.78
N SER A 222 0.33 4.18 -9.09
CA SER A 222 1.40 4.83 -9.85
C SER A 222 1.70 6.27 -9.38
N TYR A 223 0.74 6.91 -8.70
CA TYR A 223 0.87 8.25 -8.11
C TYR A 223 1.29 8.22 -6.64
N CYS A 224 1.55 7.05 -6.07
CA CYS A 224 1.99 6.90 -4.68
C CYS A 224 3.38 6.26 -4.62
N ASP A 225 4.13 6.46 -3.54
CA ASP A 225 5.45 5.81 -3.39
C ASP A 225 5.33 4.38 -2.84
N THR A 226 4.58 4.17 -1.77
CA THR A 226 4.44 2.86 -1.08
C THR A 226 2.99 2.42 -0.96
N CYS A 227 2.71 1.12 -1.13
CA CYS A 227 1.39 0.52 -0.90
C CYS A 227 1.34 -0.31 0.37
N VAL A 228 0.38 -0.08 1.24
CA VAL A 228 0.13 -0.87 2.44
C VAL A 228 -1.20 -1.58 2.27
N LEU A 229 -1.17 -2.91 2.23
CA LEU A 229 -2.35 -3.76 2.13
C LEU A 229 -2.71 -4.23 3.53
N MET A 230 -3.89 -3.89 4.02
CA MET A 230 -4.40 -4.39 5.29
C MET A 230 -5.39 -5.53 5.04
N THR A 231 -5.29 -6.58 5.84
CA THR A 231 -6.17 -7.75 5.75
C THR A 231 -6.20 -8.50 7.07
N GLU A 232 -7.34 -9.13 7.39
CA GLU A 232 -7.45 -10.02 8.56
C GLU A 232 -6.60 -11.28 8.42
N VAL A 233 -6.62 -11.82 7.20
CA VAL A 233 -6.04 -13.11 6.87
C VAL A 233 -5.10 -12.86 5.70
N PRO A 234 -3.82 -13.24 5.80
CA PRO A 234 -2.93 -13.16 4.65
C PRO A 234 -3.54 -14.00 3.51
N PRO A 235 -3.63 -13.50 2.28
CA PRO A 235 -4.24 -14.23 1.19
C PRO A 235 -3.51 -15.56 1.01
N ALA A 236 -4.23 -16.68 1.08
CA ALA A 236 -3.69 -17.99 0.78
C ALA A 236 -3.35 -18.03 -0.72
N GLY A 237 -2.08 -17.74 -1.07
CA GLY A 237 -1.56 -17.84 -2.44
C GLY A 237 -1.97 -16.76 -3.45
N ASP A 238 -2.86 -15.82 -3.10
CA ASP A 238 -3.47 -14.87 -4.06
C ASP A 238 -3.04 -13.40 -3.90
N VAL A 239 -2.06 -13.09 -3.03
CA VAL A 239 -1.49 -11.73 -2.92
C VAL A 239 -0.97 -11.25 -4.27
N ASP A 240 -0.31 -12.14 -5.00
CA ASP A 240 0.22 -11.88 -6.33
C ASP A 240 -0.86 -11.48 -7.34
N ARG A 241 -2.11 -11.96 -7.21
CA ARG A 241 -3.18 -11.59 -8.13
C ARG A 241 -3.64 -10.16 -7.96
N CYS A 242 -3.54 -9.60 -6.76
CA CYS A 242 -4.04 -8.25 -6.48
C CYS A 242 -3.20 -7.17 -7.19
N PHE A 243 -1.94 -7.46 -7.55
CA PHE A 243 -1.02 -6.45 -8.13
C PHE A 243 -0.06 -6.98 -9.19
N ARG A 244 -0.43 -8.03 -9.93
CA ARG A 244 0.30 -8.44 -11.14
C ARG A 244 0.20 -7.35 -12.22
N ALA A 245 1.14 -6.41 -12.20
CA ALA A 245 1.60 -5.81 -13.44
C ALA A 245 2.25 -6.92 -14.31
N PRO A 246 2.23 -6.81 -15.66
CA PRO A 246 2.83 -7.83 -16.52
C PRO A 246 4.33 -8.02 -16.18
N ARG A 247 4.72 -9.28 -16.04
CA ARG A 247 6.06 -9.85 -15.71
C ARG A 247 7.25 -9.25 -16.49
N PRO A 248 8.55 -9.58 -16.16
CA PRO A 248 9.08 -10.64 -15.24
C PRO A 248 10.18 -10.12 -14.25
N GLN A 249 10.79 -10.82 -13.26
CA GLN A 249 11.05 -12.22 -12.87
C GLN A 249 11.03 -12.35 -11.32
N GLU A 250 10.84 -13.59 -10.82
CA GLU A 250 11.17 -14.15 -9.49
C GLU A 250 11.39 -13.18 -8.30
N GLY A 251 10.31 -12.91 -7.56
CA GLY A 251 10.37 -12.36 -6.20
C GLY A 251 9.51 -13.22 -5.28
N GLY A 252 10.15 -14.04 -4.43
CA GLY A 252 9.45 -14.87 -3.45
C GLY A 252 8.92 -14.07 -2.26
N TYR A 253 7.85 -14.58 -1.65
CA TYR A 253 7.32 -14.10 -0.37
C TYR A 253 8.37 -14.37 0.74
N LEU A 254 8.91 -13.33 1.37
CA LEU A 254 9.87 -13.49 2.47
C LEU A 254 9.12 -13.72 3.80
N GLY A 255 8.96 -15.00 4.16
CA GLY A 255 8.71 -15.46 5.53
C GLY A 255 7.25 -15.57 5.98
N GLN A 256 6.85 -16.77 6.38
CA GLN A 256 5.76 -16.99 7.34
C GLN A 256 6.40 -17.64 8.58
N GLY A 257 6.48 -16.92 9.70
CA GLY A 257 6.81 -17.52 10.99
C GLY A 257 5.58 -18.26 11.57
N PRO A 258 5.77 -19.28 12.42
CA PRO A 258 4.65 -19.95 13.11
C PRO A 258 3.90 -18.95 13.99
N ARG A 259 2.57 -18.94 13.90
CA ARG A 259 1.70 -18.03 14.65
C ARG A 259 1.77 -18.30 16.16
N ARG A 260 2.20 -17.32 16.95
CA ARG A 260 1.79 -17.22 18.37
C ARG A 260 0.58 -16.28 18.43
N GLY A 261 -0.43 -16.62 19.23
CA GLY A 261 -1.69 -15.87 19.28
C GLY A 261 -1.46 -14.38 19.54
N GLY A 262 -2.04 -13.51 18.70
CA GLY A 262 -1.92 -12.05 18.77
C GLY A 262 -0.85 -11.39 17.90
N GLU A 263 -0.02 -12.15 17.16
CA GLU A 263 1.03 -11.57 16.30
C GLU A 263 0.47 -11.00 14.98
N VAL A 264 0.86 -9.76 14.66
CA VAL A 264 0.62 -9.13 13.35
C VAL A 264 1.72 -9.61 12.39
N LEU A 265 1.30 -10.25 11.30
CA LEU A 265 2.19 -10.69 10.24
C LEU A 265 2.43 -9.52 9.28
N VAL A 266 3.69 -9.10 9.17
CA VAL A 266 4.10 -8.08 8.20
C VAL A 266 4.92 -8.73 7.09
N GLY A 267 4.45 -8.64 5.85
CA GLY A 267 5.12 -9.20 4.67
C GLY A 267 5.48 -8.11 3.67
N ALA A 268 6.67 -8.19 3.06
CA ALA A 268 7.09 -7.28 2.00
C ALA A 268 6.69 -7.82 0.61
N ILE A 269 6.18 -6.94 -0.26
CA ILE A 269 5.85 -7.24 -1.67
C ILE A 269 6.73 -6.40 -2.58
N GLN A 270 7.36 -7.05 -3.55
CA GLN A 270 8.09 -6.37 -4.62
C GLN A 270 7.13 -6.09 -5.78
N PHE A 271 7.02 -4.81 -6.15
CA PHE A 271 6.29 -4.40 -7.35
C PHE A 271 7.29 -4.18 -8.47
N SER A 272 6.93 -4.52 -9.71
CA SER A 272 7.70 -4.04 -10.86
C SER A 272 7.52 -2.52 -10.94
N GLN A 273 8.63 -1.78 -10.90
CA GLN A 273 8.58 -0.36 -11.22
C GLN A 273 8.40 -0.25 -12.73
N GLY A 274 7.21 0.16 -13.17
CA GLY A 274 7.03 0.63 -14.54
C GLY A 274 7.99 1.79 -14.77
N ARG A 275 8.77 1.75 -15.86
CA ARG A 275 9.63 2.89 -16.24
C ARG A 275 8.72 4.10 -16.45
N ARG A 276 8.91 5.14 -15.62
CA ARG A 276 8.33 6.47 -15.84
C ARG A 276 8.99 7.13 -17.05
#